data_AF-A0A8C6UA08-F1
#
_entry.id   AF-A0A8C6UA08-F1
#
_cell.length_a   1.000
_cell.length_b   1.000
_cell.length_c   1.000
_cell.angle_alpha   90.00
_cell.angle_beta   90.00
_cell.angle_gamma   90.00
#
_symmetry.space_group_name_H-M   'P 1'
#
loop_
_entity.id
_entity.type
_entity.pdbx_description
1 polymer ?
#
loop_
_entity_poly.entity_id
_entity_poly.type
_entity_poly.pdbx_seq_one_letter_code
_entity_poly.pdbx_strand_id
1 'polypeptide(L)'
;VAKTCWKSYNKKVGKKARKKVDNRPKYYGREYHGMISREEADQLLSQAEGSYLIRESQRQPGTYTLALRFGNQTRNFRLYHDGKHFVGEKRFESIHDLVTDGLITLYIETKAAEYIAKMTINPIYEHVGYTTLNQDPSGGGGLFFHRAPAPPKPKSPASAFWQPIRSFALSQLTSLVRRATLRESDLTPKYEKVHNFKVHTFRGPHWCEYCANFMWGLIAQGVKCADCGLNVHKQCSKVVPNDCQPDLRHVKKVYSCDLTTLVKAHNTKRPMVVDMCIQEIEARGLQSEGLYRISGFSELVEDVKLAFDRDGEKVDISSNVYEDINIITGALKLYFRELPIPLITYDAYPHFMESAKVTDPEKRLESLHEALKLLPPAHCETLRYLMAHLKRVTDYEKDNLMTSENLGIVFGPTLMRAPDLDAMTALNDIRYQRLVVETLITNEDVLF
;
A
#
# COMPACT_ATOMS: atom_id res chain seq x y z
N VAL A 1 23.77 22.48 20.19
CA VAL A 1 24.86 21.62 20.76
C VAL A 1 25.82 21.16 19.67
N ALA A 2 25.40 20.37 18.65
CA ALA A 2 26.30 19.85 17.61
C ALA A 2 27.08 20.91 16.81
N LYS A 3 26.44 22.00 16.35
CA LYS A 3 27.11 23.13 15.65
C LYS A 3 28.17 23.82 16.52
N THR A 4 27.93 23.94 17.82
CA THR A 4 28.83 24.57 18.79
C THR A 4 30.01 23.65 19.12
N CYS A 5 29.76 22.34 19.28
CA CYS A 5 30.78 21.33 19.50
C CYS A 5 31.69 21.14 18.28
N TRP A 6 31.14 21.13 17.06
CA TRP A 6 31.91 21.00 15.81
C TRP A 6 32.88 22.16 15.58
N LYS A 7 32.43 23.40 15.82
CA LYS A 7 33.30 24.59 15.71
C LYS A 7 34.46 24.53 16.70
N SER A 8 34.24 23.99 17.90
CA SER A 8 35.29 23.77 18.90
C SER A 8 36.25 22.63 18.50
N TYR A 9 35.74 21.53 17.97
CA TYR A 9 36.52 20.39 17.47
C TYR A 9 37.45 20.79 16.31
N ASN A 10 36.93 21.46 15.27
CA ASN A 10 37.73 21.90 14.11
C ASN A 10 38.87 22.87 14.49
N LYS A 11 38.66 23.71 15.51
CA LYS A 11 39.65 24.70 15.95
C LYS A 11 40.84 24.06 16.68
N LYS A 12 40.66 22.88 17.30
CA LYS A 12 41.67 22.21 18.14
C LYS A 12 42.20 20.89 17.55
N VAL A 13 41.33 20.03 17.02
CA VAL A 13 41.76 18.80 16.32
C VAL A 13 42.37 19.12 14.97
N GLY A 14 41.94 20.19 14.29
CA GLY A 14 42.63 20.72 13.10
C GLY A 14 44.11 21.10 13.34
N LYS A 15 44.55 21.28 14.59
CA LYS A 15 45.97 21.44 14.93
C LYS A 15 46.73 20.12 15.09
N LYS A 16 46.07 19.00 15.42
CA LYS A 16 46.66 17.64 15.51
C LYS A 16 46.49 16.81 14.23
N ALA A 17 45.42 16.99 13.48
CA ALA A 17 45.15 16.37 12.16
C ALA A 17 45.94 17.06 11.01
N ARG A 18 47.18 17.49 11.29
CA ARG A 18 48.11 18.03 10.28
C ARG A 18 48.94 16.95 9.59
N LYS A 19 48.87 15.70 10.03
CA LYS A 19 49.48 14.57 9.31
C LYS A 19 48.60 14.23 8.11
N LYS A 20 49.15 14.36 6.89
CA LYS A 20 48.54 13.75 5.70
C LYS A 20 48.40 12.26 5.99
N VAL A 21 47.17 11.75 6.02
CA VAL A 21 46.89 10.33 6.16
C VAL A 21 46.95 9.75 4.74
N ASP A 22 47.91 8.87 4.50
CA ASP A 22 48.03 8.16 3.23
C ASP A 22 46.80 7.26 3.01
N ASN A 23 46.38 7.08 1.75
CA ASN A 23 45.21 6.27 1.35
C ASN A 23 43.84 6.70 1.91
N ARG A 24 43.63 7.99 2.20
CA ARG A 24 42.29 8.49 2.58
C ARG A 24 41.27 8.31 1.43
N PRO A 25 40.09 7.69 1.69
CA PRO A 25 39.00 7.64 0.72
C PRO A 25 38.53 9.04 0.32
N LYS A 26 38.27 9.25 -0.98
CA LYS A 26 37.91 10.57 -1.53
C LYS A 26 36.65 11.18 -0.91
N TYR A 27 35.75 10.35 -0.39
CA TYR A 27 34.48 10.74 0.23
C TYR A 27 34.58 11.07 1.72
N TYR A 28 35.76 10.98 2.35
CA TYR A 28 35.96 11.46 3.72
C TYR A 28 36.85 12.70 3.78
N GLY A 29 36.49 13.61 4.68
CA GLY A 29 37.16 14.88 4.89
C GLY A 29 38.29 14.80 5.92
N ARG A 30 38.35 15.84 6.76
CA ARG A 30 39.41 16.02 7.78
C ARG A 30 39.18 15.15 9.02
N GLU A 31 37.98 14.62 9.15
CA GLU A 31 37.56 13.71 10.21
C GLU A 31 38.19 12.31 10.08
N TYR A 32 38.78 11.95 8.93
CA TYR A 32 39.45 10.67 8.73
C TYR A 32 40.86 10.66 9.33
N HIS A 33 41.11 9.69 10.21
CA HIS A 33 42.37 9.55 10.96
C HIS A 33 43.17 8.30 10.57
N GLY A 34 42.75 7.55 9.56
CA GLY A 34 43.43 6.32 9.14
C GLY A 34 43.21 5.16 10.12
N MET A 35 44.14 4.22 10.12
CA MET A 35 44.10 3.04 10.99
C MET A 35 44.69 3.36 12.37
N ILE A 36 43.86 3.87 13.28
CA ILE A 36 44.21 4.13 14.69
C ILE A 36 43.51 3.15 15.63
N SER A 37 44.08 2.92 16.82
CA SER A 37 43.48 2.04 17.83
C SER A 37 42.23 2.65 18.47
N ARG A 38 41.47 1.85 19.22
CA ARG A 38 40.29 2.35 19.95
C ARG A 38 40.71 3.27 21.10
N GLU A 39 41.80 2.94 21.77
CA GLU A 39 42.38 3.69 22.89
C GLU A 39 42.89 5.06 22.42
N GLU A 40 43.56 5.11 21.26
CA GLU A 40 43.97 6.36 20.62
C GLU A 40 42.77 7.23 20.24
N ALA A 41 41.73 6.62 19.64
CA ALA A 41 40.50 7.33 19.31
C ALA A 41 39.81 7.90 20.57
N ASP A 42 39.76 7.14 21.67
CA ASP A 42 39.19 7.59 22.94
C ASP A 42 39.95 8.79 23.52
N GLN A 43 41.28 8.76 23.47
CA GLN A 43 42.10 9.90 23.91
C GLN A 43 41.83 11.17 23.08
N LEU A 44 41.70 11.04 21.76
CA LEU A 44 41.41 12.17 20.87
C LEU A 44 40.00 12.74 21.10
N LEU A 45 39.04 11.88 21.42
CA LEU A 45 37.63 12.24 21.60
C LEU A 45 37.28 12.68 23.02
N SER A 46 38.12 12.38 24.01
CA SER A 46 37.90 12.70 25.44
C SER A 46 37.69 14.19 25.74
N GLN A 47 38.10 15.08 24.83
CA GLN A 47 38.20 16.51 25.09
C GLN A 47 36.86 17.26 25.12
N ALA A 48 35.85 16.77 24.38
CA ALA A 48 34.55 17.44 24.32
C ALA A 48 33.44 16.46 23.91
N GLU A 49 32.27 16.60 24.54
CA GLU A 49 31.07 15.84 24.16
C GLU A 49 30.58 16.21 22.75
N GLY A 50 30.15 15.20 21.99
CA GLY A 50 29.79 15.35 20.58
C GLY A 50 30.99 15.41 19.62
N SER A 51 32.22 15.28 20.12
CA SER A 51 33.39 15.08 19.26
C SER A 51 33.28 13.75 18.54
N TYR A 52 33.75 13.69 17.29
CA TYR A 52 33.72 12.46 16.51
C TYR A 52 34.90 12.41 15.53
N LEU A 53 35.25 11.21 15.09
CA LEU A 53 36.25 10.96 14.05
C LEU A 53 35.91 9.68 13.28
N ILE A 54 36.52 9.52 12.11
CA ILE A 54 36.45 8.29 11.31
C ILE A 54 37.81 7.62 11.35
N ARG A 55 37.81 6.31 11.58
CA ARG A 55 39.01 5.47 11.55
C ARG A 55 38.78 4.21 10.73
N GLU A 56 39.85 3.67 10.16
CA GLU A 56 39.84 2.36 9.52
C GLU A 56 39.96 1.25 10.56
N SER A 57 39.32 0.11 10.31
CA SER A 57 39.36 -1.06 11.19
C SER A 57 40.71 -1.79 11.07
N GLN A 58 41.42 -1.94 12.19
CA GLN A 58 42.62 -2.78 12.28
C GLN A 58 42.33 -4.27 12.01
N ARG A 59 41.10 -4.73 12.26
CA ARG A 59 40.71 -6.14 12.08
C ARG A 59 40.28 -6.47 10.65
N GLN A 60 39.78 -5.47 9.92
CA GLN A 60 39.24 -5.65 8.57
C GLN A 60 39.58 -4.40 7.73
N PRO A 61 40.71 -4.42 7.01
CA PRO A 61 41.08 -3.34 6.10
C PRO A 61 39.97 -3.03 5.10
N GLY A 62 39.83 -1.76 4.73
CA GLY A 62 38.75 -1.26 3.87
C GLY A 62 37.40 -1.07 4.57
N THR A 63 37.29 -1.39 5.87
CA THR A 63 36.10 -1.09 6.68
C THR A 63 36.34 0.12 7.58
N TYR A 64 35.39 1.07 7.57
CA TYR A 64 35.49 2.32 8.31
C TYR A 64 34.54 2.34 9.52
N THR A 65 34.95 3.00 10.60
CA THR A 65 34.19 3.17 11.84
C THR A 65 34.12 4.64 12.20
N LEU A 66 32.91 5.13 12.47
CA LEU A 66 32.65 6.40 13.12
C LEU A 66 32.75 6.22 14.63
N ALA A 67 33.71 6.89 15.25
CA ALA A 67 33.84 6.98 16.70
C ALA A 67 33.25 8.32 17.17
N LEU A 68 32.29 8.29 18.09
CA LEU A 68 31.52 9.45 18.56
C LEU A 68 31.50 9.49 20.09
N ARG A 69 31.86 10.63 20.69
CA ARG A 69 31.80 10.86 22.14
C ARG A 69 30.41 11.28 22.57
N PHE A 70 29.76 10.49 23.43
CA PHE A 70 28.45 10.81 23.98
C PHE A 70 28.29 10.17 25.37
N GLY A 71 27.79 10.93 26.37
CA GLY A 71 27.56 10.39 27.72
C GLY A 71 28.84 9.92 28.41
N ASN A 72 29.93 10.67 28.22
CA ASN A 72 31.29 10.35 28.71
C ASN A 72 31.85 8.98 28.25
N GLN A 73 31.28 8.42 27.19
CA GLN A 73 31.76 7.18 26.55
C GLN A 73 31.94 7.39 25.05
N THR A 74 32.82 6.62 24.43
CA THR A 74 32.97 6.62 22.98
C THR A 74 32.15 5.49 22.38
N ARG A 75 31.15 5.86 21.57
CA ARG A 75 30.34 4.92 20.79
C ARG A 75 30.97 4.73 19.42
N ASN A 76 31.07 3.47 19.00
CA ASN A 76 31.68 3.09 17.73
C ASN A 76 30.60 2.54 16.79
N PHE A 77 30.47 3.12 15.61
CA PHE A 77 29.47 2.77 14.62
C PHE A 77 30.15 2.38 13.30
N ARG A 78 29.82 1.21 12.75
CA ARG A 78 30.31 0.84 11.42
C ARG A 78 29.71 1.77 10.38
N LEU A 79 30.56 2.33 9.53
CA LEU A 79 30.15 3.30 8.52
C LEU A 79 30.18 2.68 7.13
N TYR A 80 29.15 2.97 6.35
CA TYR A 80 28.96 2.48 4.98
C TYR A 80 28.76 3.65 4.03
N HIS A 81 29.01 3.38 2.73
CA HIS A 81 28.89 4.38 1.67
C HIS A 81 28.44 3.75 0.35
N ASP A 82 27.29 4.19 -0.17
CA ASP A 82 26.69 3.79 -1.45
C ASP A 82 26.49 4.99 -2.41
N GLY A 83 27.27 6.05 -2.21
CA GLY A 83 27.01 7.40 -2.75
C GLY A 83 26.43 8.35 -1.70
N LYS A 84 25.88 7.81 -0.61
CA LYS A 84 25.52 8.52 0.62
C LYS A 84 26.16 7.85 1.83
N HIS A 85 26.33 8.58 2.92
CA HIS A 85 26.89 8.06 4.17
C HIS A 85 25.79 7.49 5.07
N PHE A 86 26.01 6.33 5.69
CA PHE A 86 25.04 5.74 6.62
C PHE A 86 25.68 4.78 7.64
N VAL A 87 24.98 4.61 8.76
CA VAL A 87 25.27 3.64 9.85
C VAL A 87 24.10 2.64 10.02
N GLY A 88 22.90 3.00 9.55
CA GLY A 88 21.68 2.20 9.61
C GLY A 88 20.81 2.47 8.39
N GLU A 89 19.50 2.64 8.57
CA GLU A 89 18.56 2.82 7.44
C GLU A 89 18.68 4.19 6.75
N LYS A 90 18.97 5.25 7.53
CA LYS A 90 19.00 6.63 7.05
C LYS A 90 20.28 6.92 6.25
N ARG A 91 20.11 7.53 5.08
CA ARG A 91 21.19 7.91 4.15
C ARG A 91 21.40 9.42 4.13
N PHE A 92 22.62 9.87 4.34
CA PHE A 92 22.98 11.28 4.50
C PHE A 92 23.95 11.74 3.40
N GLU A 93 23.80 12.99 2.95
CA GLU A 93 24.71 13.60 1.98
C GLU A 93 26.07 13.94 2.60
N SER A 94 26.13 14.16 3.92
CA SER A 94 27.36 14.47 4.62
C SER A 94 27.51 13.69 5.93
N ILE A 95 28.76 13.43 6.32
CA ILE A 95 29.08 12.89 7.66
C ILE A 95 28.57 13.82 8.77
N HIS A 96 28.57 15.13 8.52
CA HIS A 96 28.08 16.12 9.49
C HIS A 96 26.61 15.89 9.84
N ASP A 97 25.77 15.69 8.83
CA ASP A 97 24.33 15.48 9.02
C ASP A 97 24.07 14.14 9.72
N LEU A 98 24.81 13.10 9.33
CA LEU A 98 24.75 11.79 10.00
C LEU A 98 25.08 11.90 11.49
N VAL A 99 26.18 12.57 11.83
CA VAL A 99 26.60 12.77 13.23
C VAL A 99 25.61 13.64 13.98
N THR A 100 25.05 14.66 13.33
CA THR A 100 24.06 15.55 13.96
C THR A 100 22.75 14.80 14.26
N ASP A 101 22.22 14.04 13.32
CA ASP A 101 21.04 13.19 13.52
C ASP A 101 21.30 12.11 14.57
N GLY A 102 22.50 11.49 14.55
CA GLY A 102 22.93 10.51 15.53
C GLY A 102 23.00 11.08 16.95
N LEU A 103 23.56 12.28 17.12
CA LEU A 103 23.61 12.95 18.43
C LEU A 103 22.21 13.34 18.95
N ILE A 104 21.32 13.81 18.07
CA ILE A 104 19.92 14.10 18.43
C ILE A 104 19.24 12.82 18.92
N THR A 105 19.38 11.73 18.15
CA THR A 105 18.79 10.42 18.46
C THR A 105 19.32 9.90 19.79
N LEU A 106 20.64 9.87 19.98
CA LEU A 106 21.29 9.43 21.22
C LEU A 106 20.82 10.24 22.43
N TYR A 107 20.73 11.56 22.29
CA TYR A 107 20.29 12.44 23.37
C TYR A 107 18.84 12.17 23.78
N ILE A 108 17.93 12.13 22.80
CA ILE A 108 16.50 11.92 23.03
C ILE A 108 16.24 10.53 23.60
N GLU A 109 16.81 9.49 23.00
CA GLU A 109 16.65 8.11 23.48
C GLU A 109 17.23 7.92 24.87
N THR A 110 18.35 8.55 25.21
CA THR A 110 18.94 8.41 26.56
C THR A 110 18.15 9.17 27.62
N LYS A 111 17.65 10.37 27.30
CA LYS A 111 16.99 11.25 28.28
C LYS A 111 15.48 11.01 28.40
N ALA A 112 14.85 10.48 27.35
CA ALA A 112 13.41 10.29 27.27
C ALA A 112 13.02 8.83 26.96
N ALA A 113 13.89 7.84 27.20
CA ALA A 113 13.60 6.43 26.94
C ALA A 113 12.24 5.97 27.48
N GLU A 114 11.98 6.19 28.77
CA GLU A 114 10.72 5.80 29.41
C GLU A 114 9.52 6.53 28.83
N TYR A 115 9.68 7.80 28.48
CA TYR A 115 8.63 8.60 27.86
C TYR A 115 8.32 8.11 26.44
N ILE A 116 9.36 7.81 25.65
CA ILE A 116 9.23 7.25 24.30
C ILE A 116 8.51 5.91 24.34
N ALA A 117 8.84 5.05 25.30
CA ALA A 117 8.17 3.75 25.46
C ALA A 117 6.68 3.89 25.80
N LYS A 118 6.28 4.99 26.44
CA LYS A 118 4.89 5.26 26.84
C LYS A 118 4.11 6.14 25.86
N MET A 119 4.72 6.63 24.78
CA MET A 119 4.07 7.58 23.87
C MET A 119 2.83 7.03 23.17
N THR A 120 2.72 5.71 23.05
CA THR A 120 1.57 5.03 22.44
C THR A 120 0.48 4.69 23.46
N ILE A 121 0.73 4.93 24.75
CA ILE A 121 -0.23 4.68 25.83
C ILE A 121 -1.07 5.96 25.96
N ASN A 122 -2.37 5.86 25.70
CA ASN A 122 -3.34 6.96 25.61
C ASN A 122 -3.08 7.90 24.41
N PRO A 123 -3.25 7.40 23.17
CA PRO A 123 -3.09 8.23 21.99
C PRO A 123 -4.18 9.31 21.90
N ILE A 124 -3.82 10.45 21.32
CA ILE A 124 -4.80 11.49 21.01
C ILE A 124 -5.61 11.16 19.75
N TYR A 125 -5.17 10.19 18.95
CA TYR A 125 -5.77 9.83 17.66
C TYR A 125 -7.29 9.62 17.74
N GLU A 126 -7.76 8.90 18.75
CA GLU A 126 -9.18 8.59 18.96
C GLU A 126 -10.00 9.80 19.41
N HIS A 127 -9.36 10.85 19.94
CA HIS A 127 -10.01 12.01 20.55
C HIS A 127 -9.86 13.31 19.74
N VAL A 128 -8.82 13.40 18.91
CA VAL A 128 -8.42 14.62 18.18
C VAL A 128 -8.69 14.52 16.67
N GLY A 129 -9.35 13.45 16.23
CA GLY A 129 -10.25 13.60 15.09
C GLY A 129 -9.60 13.62 13.71
N TYR A 130 -8.65 12.71 13.45
CA TYR A 130 -8.26 12.47 12.05
C TYR A 130 -9.47 12.00 11.20
N THR A 131 -10.46 11.35 11.83
CA THR A 131 -11.72 10.91 11.22
C THR A 131 -12.89 11.89 11.38
N THR A 132 -12.85 12.83 12.33
CA THR A 132 -13.93 13.83 12.55
C THR A 132 -13.67 15.16 11.87
N LEU A 133 -12.42 15.51 11.52
CA LEU A 133 -12.08 16.74 10.80
C LEU A 133 -12.28 16.65 9.28
N ASN A 134 -12.35 15.44 8.70
CA ASN A 134 -12.61 15.21 7.28
C ASN A 134 -14.07 14.83 6.98
N GLN A 135 -14.96 14.85 7.98
CA GLN A 135 -16.40 14.80 7.72
C GLN A 135 -16.86 16.17 7.23
N ASP A 136 -17.28 16.21 5.98
CA ASP A 136 -17.93 17.37 5.37
C ASP A 136 -19.10 17.85 6.27
N PRO A 137 -19.28 19.16 6.53
CA PRO A 137 -20.32 19.67 7.43
C PRO A 137 -21.75 19.58 6.86
N SER A 138 -21.98 18.84 5.78
CA SER A 138 -23.27 18.77 5.07
C SER A 138 -24.23 17.68 5.58
N GLY A 139 -23.91 16.98 6.67
CA GLY A 139 -24.83 16.08 7.36
C GLY A 139 -25.18 16.57 8.77
N GLY A 140 -26.27 17.35 8.89
CA GLY A 140 -26.75 17.82 10.20
C GLY A 140 -27.06 16.67 11.16
N GLY A 141 -26.37 16.64 12.29
CA GLY A 141 -26.65 15.72 13.41
C GLY A 141 -25.96 16.19 14.67
N GLY A 142 -26.73 16.85 15.55
CA GLY A 142 -26.24 17.41 16.81
C GLY A 142 -25.68 16.36 17.79
N LEU A 143 -24.75 16.82 18.62
CA LEU A 143 -24.17 16.11 19.77
C LEU A 143 -25.25 15.51 20.67
N PHE A 144 -25.30 14.18 20.80
CA PHE A 144 -26.03 13.50 21.86
C PHE A 144 -25.09 12.64 22.71
N PHE A 145 -25.00 13.01 23.99
CA PHE A 145 -24.40 12.19 25.04
C PHE A 145 -25.17 10.86 25.16
N HIS A 146 -24.46 9.72 25.09
CA HIS A 146 -25.04 8.40 25.30
C HIS A 146 -25.53 8.22 26.74
N ARG A 147 -26.84 8.00 26.91
CA ARG A 147 -27.44 7.37 28.09
C ARG A 147 -28.01 6.01 27.67
N ALA A 148 -27.69 4.97 28.43
CA ALA A 148 -28.00 3.56 28.13
C ALA A 148 -29.52 3.26 28.01
N PRO A 149 -29.96 2.33 27.14
CA PRO A 149 -31.36 1.97 26.99
C PRO A 149 -31.78 0.79 27.90
N ALA A 150 -33.04 0.85 28.36
CA ALA A 150 -33.75 -0.15 29.16
C ALA A 150 -34.45 -1.23 28.27
N PRO A 151 -34.88 -2.39 28.80
CA PRO A 151 -35.27 -3.57 28.01
C PRO A 151 -36.71 -3.49 27.45
N PRO A 152 -37.05 -4.28 26.40
CA PRO A 152 -38.29 -4.13 25.64
C PRO A 152 -39.47 -4.95 26.19
N LYS A 153 -40.70 -4.48 25.93
CA LYS A 153 -41.99 -5.18 26.14
C LYS A 153 -42.61 -5.60 24.78
N PRO A 154 -43.55 -6.59 24.74
CA PRO A 154 -43.86 -7.33 23.51
C PRO A 154 -45.25 -7.10 22.87
N LYS A 155 -45.30 -7.30 21.53
CA LYS A 155 -46.41 -7.64 20.58
C LYS A 155 -47.50 -6.55 20.34
N SER A 156 -48.17 -6.36 19.19
CA SER A 156 -48.67 -7.28 18.12
C SER A 156 -49.19 -6.47 16.86
N PRO A 157 -49.84 -7.03 15.81
CA PRO A 157 -49.47 -6.81 14.40
C PRO A 157 -50.56 -6.19 13.46
N ALA A 158 -50.15 -5.68 12.29
CA ALA A 158 -50.91 -5.52 11.02
C ALA A 158 -50.00 -4.73 10.04
N SER A 159 -49.98 -4.87 8.72
CA SER A 159 -50.74 -5.62 7.72
C SER A 159 -49.92 -5.60 6.43
N ALA A 160 -49.83 -6.73 5.73
CA ALA A 160 -49.27 -6.83 4.38
C ALA A 160 -50.22 -6.20 3.34
N PHE A 161 -49.71 -5.57 2.28
CA PHE A 161 -50.29 -5.64 0.92
C PHE A 161 -49.29 -5.18 -0.17
N TRP A 162 -48.70 -6.19 -0.84
CA TRP A 162 -48.28 -6.36 -2.25
C TRP A 162 -47.74 -5.20 -3.12
N GLN A 163 -46.62 -5.44 -3.82
CA GLN A 163 -46.64 -5.92 -5.22
C GLN A 163 -45.28 -6.54 -5.69
N PRO A 164 -45.30 -7.45 -6.68
CA PRO A 164 -44.27 -8.47 -6.93
C PRO A 164 -43.68 -8.43 -8.35
N ILE A 165 -42.38 -8.13 -8.52
CA ILE A 165 -41.66 -8.46 -9.77
C ILE A 165 -40.20 -8.82 -9.42
N ARG A 166 -39.98 -10.02 -8.88
CA ARG A 166 -38.64 -10.64 -8.75
C ARG A 166 -38.66 -12.17 -8.81
N SER A 167 -39.76 -12.79 -9.27
CA SER A 167 -39.89 -14.26 -9.21
C SER A 167 -39.41 -15.01 -10.46
N PHE A 168 -38.97 -14.34 -11.53
CA PHE A 168 -38.62 -15.04 -12.77
C PHE A 168 -37.12 -15.41 -12.91
N ALA A 169 -36.24 -14.87 -12.05
CA ALA A 169 -34.81 -15.21 -12.07
C ALA A 169 -34.37 -16.16 -10.93
N LEU A 170 -35.27 -16.53 -10.00
CA LEU A 170 -34.94 -17.36 -8.83
C LEU A 170 -35.19 -18.87 -9.03
N SER A 171 -35.51 -19.32 -10.24
CA SER A 171 -35.75 -20.74 -10.53
C SER A 171 -34.49 -21.51 -10.92
N GLN A 172 -33.35 -20.84 -11.09
CA GLN A 172 -32.08 -21.45 -11.51
C GLN A 172 -31.03 -21.57 -10.38
N LEU A 173 -31.26 -20.97 -9.22
CA LEU A 173 -30.34 -21.08 -8.08
C LEU A 173 -30.47 -22.45 -7.41
N THR A 174 -29.37 -23.20 -7.31
CA THR A 174 -29.31 -24.44 -6.52
C THR A 174 -29.64 -24.14 -5.04
N SER A 175 -30.32 -25.08 -4.38
CA SER A 175 -30.90 -24.86 -3.04
C SER A 175 -29.88 -24.53 -1.93
N LEU A 176 -28.59 -24.77 -2.18
CA LEU A 176 -27.50 -24.62 -1.22
C LEU A 176 -26.91 -23.20 -1.21
N VAL A 177 -26.55 -22.64 -2.38
CA VAL A 177 -26.08 -21.24 -2.50
C VAL A 177 -27.18 -20.26 -2.07
N ARG A 178 -28.44 -20.59 -2.37
CA ARG A 178 -29.62 -19.85 -1.90
C ARG A 178 -29.78 -19.87 -0.37
N ARG A 179 -29.36 -20.93 0.32
CA ARG A 179 -29.37 -20.99 1.79
C ARG A 179 -28.24 -20.19 2.43
N ALA A 180 -27.09 -20.09 1.77
CA ALA A 180 -25.96 -19.29 2.23
C ALA A 180 -26.25 -17.78 2.16
N THR A 181 -26.90 -17.33 1.07
CA THR A 181 -27.22 -15.92 0.82
C THR A 181 -28.37 -15.37 1.69
N LEU A 182 -29.32 -16.20 2.12
CA LEU A 182 -30.49 -15.77 2.91
C LEU A 182 -30.21 -15.47 4.39
N ARG A 183 -28.98 -15.72 4.90
CA ARG A 183 -28.64 -15.45 6.31
C ARG A 183 -28.15 -14.03 6.59
N GLU A 184 -27.88 -13.22 5.57
CA GLU A 184 -27.34 -11.87 5.74
C GLU A 184 -28.42 -10.80 5.55
N SER A 185 -29.08 -10.45 6.65
CA SER A 185 -29.67 -9.14 6.83
C SER A 185 -29.13 -8.56 8.14
N ASP A 186 -28.64 -7.32 8.09
CA ASP A 186 -28.24 -6.44 9.21
C ASP A 186 -26.81 -6.49 9.78
N LEU A 187 -25.78 -6.50 8.94
CA LEU A 187 -24.47 -5.94 9.31
C LEU A 187 -23.90 -5.11 8.16
N THR A 188 -23.96 -3.78 8.27
CA THR A 188 -23.14 -2.90 7.43
C THR A 188 -21.67 -3.29 7.63
N PRO A 189 -20.93 -3.72 6.59
CA PRO A 189 -19.55 -4.13 6.74
C PRO A 189 -18.72 -2.96 7.26
N LYS A 190 -18.08 -3.16 8.43
CA LYS A 190 -17.19 -2.17 9.05
C LYS A 190 -16.01 -1.97 8.10
N TYR A 191 -15.87 -0.76 7.59
CA TYR A 191 -14.79 -0.40 6.68
C TYR A 191 -13.44 -0.52 7.39
N GLU A 192 -12.57 -1.37 6.85
CA GLU A 192 -11.20 -1.56 7.34
C GLU A 192 -10.22 -1.36 6.19
N LYS A 193 -9.41 -0.29 6.27
CA LYS A 193 -8.34 0.01 5.31
C LYS A 193 -7.06 0.36 6.04
N VAL A 194 -6.03 -0.43 5.77
CA VAL A 194 -4.67 -0.19 6.25
C VAL A 194 -4.10 1.08 5.61
N HIS A 195 -3.37 1.87 6.39
CA HIS A 195 -2.68 3.07 5.93
C HIS A 195 -1.43 2.71 5.12
N ASN A 196 -1.21 3.37 3.98
CA ASN A 196 -0.01 3.21 3.15
C ASN A 196 1.12 4.16 3.61
N PHE A 197 1.71 3.87 4.76
CA PHE A 197 2.78 4.69 5.33
C PHE A 197 4.10 4.58 4.55
N LYS A 198 4.66 5.73 4.17
CA LYS A 198 6.00 5.85 3.58
C LYS A 198 6.89 6.71 4.47
N VAL A 199 8.16 6.34 4.58
CA VAL A 199 9.15 7.15 5.30
C VAL A 199 9.21 8.55 4.69
N HIS A 200 9.11 9.57 5.54
CA HIS A 200 9.00 10.95 5.11
C HIS A 200 9.98 11.85 5.86
N THR A 201 10.62 12.77 5.13
CA THR A 201 11.46 13.83 5.70
C THR A 201 10.66 15.11 5.78
N PHE A 202 10.35 15.54 6.99
CA PHE A 202 9.56 16.73 7.25
C PHE A 202 10.42 17.99 7.21
N ARG A 203 9.96 19.01 6.48
CA ARG A 203 10.66 20.31 6.39
C ARG A 203 10.22 21.21 7.55
N GLY A 204 11.03 21.28 8.60
CA GLY A 204 10.70 22.04 9.82
C GLY A 204 10.11 21.17 10.93
N PRO A 205 9.79 21.74 12.10
CA PRO A 205 9.29 20.97 13.24
C PRO A 205 7.88 20.44 12.95
N HIS A 206 7.67 19.14 13.15
CA HIS A 206 6.38 18.46 12.95
C HIS A 206 6.06 17.56 14.16
N TRP A 207 4.78 17.31 14.38
CA TRP A 207 4.26 16.49 15.48
C TRP A 207 3.47 15.31 14.93
N CYS A 208 3.55 14.20 15.64
CA CYS A 208 2.84 12.98 15.31
C CYS A 208 1.35 13.15 15.63
N GLU A 209 0.51 12.84 14.65
CA GLU A 209 -0.95 13.00 14.76
C GLU A 209 -1.60 11.86 15.55
N TYR A 210 -0.85 10.81 15.90
CA TYR A 210 -1.30 9.73 16.77
C TYR A 210 -1.07 10.00 18.26
N CYS A 211 0.17 10.36 18.64
CA CYS A 211 0.56 10.55 20.03
C CYS A 211 0.78 12.01 20.45
N ALA A 212 0.55 12.98 19.54
CA ALA A 212 0.81 14.41 19.72
C ALA A 212 2.28 14.80 19.95
N ASN A 213 3.22 13.86 19.92
CA ASN A 213 4.61 14.12 20.27
C ASN A 213 5.44 14.59 19.08
N PHE A 214 6.49 15.36 19.37
CA PHE A 214 7.41 15.87 18.37
C PHE A 214 8.10 14.74 17.59
N MET A 215 8.21 14.87 16.26
CA MET A 215 8.96 13.95 15.40
C MET A 215 10.40 14.45 15.24
N TRP A 216 11.34 13.79 15.91
CA TRP A 216 12.74 14.23 15.97
C TRP A 216 13.63 13.67 14.87
N GLY A 217 14.75 14.35 14.64
CA GLY A 217 15.75 14.00 13.62
C GLY A 217 15.86 15.02 12.50
N LEU A 218 16.91 14.91 11.70
CA LEU A 218 17.16 15.77 10.54
C LEU A 218 16.46 15.27 9.27
N ILE A 219 16.43 13.95 9.09
CA ILE A 219 15.75 13.29 7.97
C ILE A 219 15.01 12.06 8.47
N ALA A 220 14.00 11.63 7.69
CA ALA A 220 13.20 10.45 7.99
C ALA A 220 12.70 10.44 9.44
N GLN A 221 12.14 11.56 9.91
CA GLN A 221 11.69 11.74 11.30
C GLN A 221 10.46 10.89 11.64
N GLY A 222 9.69 10.51 10.61
CA GLY A 222 8.49 9.71 10.76
C GLY A 222 8.05 9.13 9.42
N VAL A 223 6.78 8.78 9.36
CA VAL A 223 6.11 8.28 8.16
C VAL A 223 4.90 9.14 7.84
N LYS A 224 4.61 9.28 6.55
CA LYS A 224 3.41 9.93 6.02
C LYS A 224 2.61 8.91 5.23
N CYS A 225 1.32 8.79 5.50
CA CYS A 225 0.42 7.97 4.69
C CYS A 225 0.29 8.61 3.30
N ALA A 226 0.58 7.83 2.25
CA ALA A 226 0.48 8.29 0.87
C ALA A 226 -0.98 8.52 0.43
N ASP A 227 -1.94 7.89 1.12
CA ASP A 227 -3.34 7.88 0.71
C ASP A 227 -4.14 9.00 1.40
N CYS A 228 -3.99 9.17 2.72
CA CYS A 228 -4.75 10.14 3.53
C CYS A 228 -3.91 11.31 4.07
N GLY A 229 -2.59 11.27 3.89
CA GLY A 229 -1.68 12.31 4.37
C GLY A 229 -1.30 12.26 5.84
N LEU A 230 -1.75 11.23 6.60
CA LEU A 230 -1.54 11.11 8.05
C LEU A 230 -0.05 11.02 8.38
N ASN A 231 0.42 11.88 9.28
CA ASN A 231 1.82 11.96 9.69
C ASN A 231 2.01 11.42 11.10
N VAL A 232 2.79 10.36 11.24
CA VAL A 232 3.02 9.69 12.53
C VAL A 232 4.47 9.22 12.68
N HIS A 233 4.90 8.91 13.90
CA HIS A 233 6.16 8.21 14.12
C HIS A 233 6.14 6.82 13.48
N LYS A 234 7.32 6.28 13.12
CA LYS A 234 7.48 4.90 12.60
C LYS A 234 6.97 3.83 13.59
N GLN A 235 7.00 4.10 14.89
CA GLN A 235 6.48 3.23 15.93
C GLN A 235 4.96 3.37 16.05
N CYS A 236 4.45 4.60 16.01
CA CYS A 236 3.02 4.88 16.06
C CYS A 236 2.30 4.26 14.86
N SER A 237 2.91 4.27 13.66
CA SER A 237 2.31 3.68 12.45
C SER A 237 1.98 2.20 12.55
N LYS A 238 2.55 1.47 13.53
CA LYS A 238 2.24 0.05 13.77
C LYS A 238 0.99 -0.16 14.63
N VAL A 239 0.53 0.89 15.30
CA VAL A 239 -0.60 0.87 16.25
C VAL A 239 -1.74 1.82 15.85
N VAL A 240 -1.57 2.58 14.75
CA VAL A 240 -2.69 3.34 14.14
C VAL A 240 -3.74 2.34 13.65
N PRO A 241 -5.04 2.54 13.97
CA PRO A 241 -6.12 1.71 13.44
C PRO A 241 -6.18 1.68 11.91
N ASN A 242 -6.79 0.63 11.36
CA ASN A 242 -7.01 0.45 9.93
C ASN A 242 -8.24 1.24 9.44
N ASP A 243 -8.27 2.54 9.69
CA ASP A 243 -9.39 3.44 9.38
C ASP A 243 -9.02 4.51 8.34
N CYS A 244 -8.05 4.21 7.47
CA CYS A 244 -7.53 5.15 6.49
C CYS A 244 -8.63 5.71 5.59
N GLN A 245 -8.80 7.04 5.58
CA GLN A 245 -9.70 7.75 4.67
C GLN A 245 -8.89 8.51 3.62
N PRO A 246 -8.75 7.98 2.39
CA PRO A 246 -7.98 8.62 1.33
C PRO A 246 -8.50 10.02 0.95
N ASP A 247 -7.58 10.93 0.65
CA ASP A 247 -7.89 12.29 0.17
C ASP A 247 -7.32 12.47 -1.24
N LEU A 248 -8.16 12.94 -2.18
CA LEU A 248 -7.79 13.23 -3.58
C LEU A 248 -6.57 14.17 -3.70
N ARG A 249 -6.31 15.03 -2.72
CA ARG A 249 -5.10 15.89 -2.72
C ARG A 249 -3.80 15.09 -2.71
N HIS A 250 -3.84 13.87 -2.16
CA HIS A 250 -2.70 12.98 -2.02
C HIS A 250 -2.67 11.88 -3.10
N VAL A 251 -3.83 11.53 -3.67
CA VAL A 251 -3.98 10.55 -4.76
C VAL A 251 -3.76 11.22 -6.11
N LYS A 252 -2.53 11.17 -6.63
CA LYS A 252 -2.12 11.90 -7.86
C LYS A 252 -2.19 11.09 -9.16
N LYS A 253 -2.43 9.78 -9.07
CA LYS A 253 -2.44 8.85 -10.21
C LYS A 253 -3.59 7.87 -10.07
N VAL A 254 -4.07 7.39 -11.20
CA VAL A 254 -5.15 6.40 -11.29
C VAL A 254 -4.55 5.00 -11.40
N TYR A 255 -3.59 4.81 -12.31
CA TYR A 255 -2.82 3.58 -12.43
C TYR A 255 -1.83 3.44 -11.28
N SER A 256 -1.52 2.17 -10.92
CA SER A 256 -0.67 1.83 -9.78
C SER A 256 -1.15 2.37 -8.42
N CYS A 257 -2.36 2.91 -8.34
CA CYS A 257 -3.04 3.25 -7.09
C CYS A 257 -3.72 2.00 -6.52
N ASP A 258 -3.75 1.88 -5.18
CA ASP A 258 -4.52 0.83 -4.53
C ASP A 258 -6.01 0.97 -4.86
N LEU A 259 -6.65 -0.16 -5.18
CA LEU A 259 -8.04 -0.17 -5.66
C LEU A 259 -9.00 0.44 -4.64
N THR A 260 -8.88 0.02 -3.37
CA THR A 260 -9.73 0.54 -2.29
C THR A 260 -9.48 2.03 -2.07
N THR A 261 -8.22 2.47 -2.19
CA THR A 261 -7.82 3.88 -2.10
C THR A 261 -8.51 4.71 -3.17
N LEU A 262 -8.41 4.31 -4.43
CA LEU A 262 -8.95 5.04 -5.56
C LEU A 262 -10.48 5.14 -5.49
N VAL A 263 -11.17 4.02 -5.27
CA VAL A 263 -12.64 3.96 -5.17
C VAL A 263 -13.16 4.87 -4.06
N LYS A 264 -12.47 4.90 -2.92
CA LYS A 264 -12.86 5.74 -1.78
C LYS A 264 -12.57 7.22 -2.01
N ALA A 265 -11.39 7.55 -2.54
CA ALA A 265 -11.02 8.93 -2.82
C ALA A 265 -11.99 9.60 -3.80
N HIS A 266 -12.42 8.85 -4.83
CA HIS A 266 -13.39 9.33 -5.82
C HIS A 266 -14.86 9.14 -5.41
N ASN A 267 -15.13 8.51 -4.26
CA ASN A 267 -16.47 8.17 -3.79
C ASN A 267 -17.32 7.43 -4.85
N THR A 268 -16.70 6.49 -5.56
CA THR A 268 -17.36 5.65 -6.56
C THR A 268 -17.55 4.24 -6.03
N LYS A 269 -18.23 3.37 -6.81
CA LYS A 269 -18.33 1.94 -6.49
C LYS A 269 -17.13 1.14 -7.02
N ARG A 270 -16.55 1.61 -8.13
CA ARG A 270 -15.47 0.98 -8.90
C ARG A 270 -14.60 2.06 -9.57
N PRO A 271 -13.40 1.73 -10.05
CA PRO A 271 -12.53 2.68 -10.75
C PRO A 271 -13.12 3.16 -12.07
N MET A 272 -12.93 4.44 -12.40
CA MET A 272 -13.35 4.99 -13.70
C MET A 272 -12.70 4.28 -14.89
N VAL A 273 -11.45 3.82 -14.76
CA VAL A 273 -10.77 3.06 -15.81
C VAL A 273 -11.55 1.79 -16.17
N VAL A 274 -12.08 1.10 -15.15
CA VAL A 274 -12.82 -0.15 -15.36
C VAL A 274 -14.16 0.16 -16.02
N ASP A 275 -14.92 1.13 -15.51
CA ASP A 275 -16.22 1.49 -16.08
C ASP A 275 -16.08 2.02 -17.52
N MET A 276 -15.17 2.96 -17.78
CA MET A 276 -14.99 3.57 -19.11
C MET A 276 -14.46 2.58 -20.14
N CYS A 277 -13.41 1.81 -19.82
CA CYS A 277 -12.87 0.83 -20.77
C CYS A 277 -13.88 -0.26 -21.10
N ILE A 278 -14.62 -0.78 -20.12
CA ILE A 278 -15.66 -1.80 -20.37
C ILE A 278 -16.78 -1.24 -21.23
N GLN A 279 -17.24 -0.01 -20.95
CA GLN A 279 -18.27 0.65 -21.77
C GLN A 279 -17.82 0.79 -23.23
N GLU A 280 -16.59 1.24 -23.47
CA GLU A 280 -16.04 1.39 -24.81
C GLU A 280 -15.87 0.04 -25.53
N ILE A 281 -15.39 -1.00 -24.81
CA ILE A 281 -15.25 -2.36 -25.36
C ILE A 281 -16.61 -2.96 -25.70
N GLU A 282 -17.62 -2.77 -24.86
CA GLU A 282 -18.97 -3.26 -25.15
C GLU A 282 -19.63 -2.51 -26.30
N ALA A 283 -19.35 -1.21 -26.45
CA ALA A 283 -19.94 -0.39 -27.49
C ALA A 283 -19.51 -0.80 -28.91
N ARG A 284 -18.27 -1.27 -29.11
CA ARG A 284 -17.73 -1.55 -30.45
C ARG A 284 -16.87 -2.81 -30.61
N GLY A 285 -16.52 -3.47 -29.52
CA GLY A 285 -15.48 -4.50 -29.49
C GLY A 285 -15.95 -5.95 -29.39
N LEU A 286 -17.21 -6.21 -29.03
CA LEU A 286 -17.67 -7.56 -28.65
C LEU A 286 -17.52 -8.62 -29.75
N GLN A 287 -17.57 -8.22 -31.02
CA GLN A 287 -17.43 -9.12 -32.18
C GLN A 287 -16.00 -9.18 -32.73
N SER A 288 -15.04 -8.43 -32.14
CA SER A 288 -13.66 -8.43 -32.60
C SER A 288 -13.00 -9.78 -32.32
N GLU A 289 -12.48 -10.41 -33.36
CA GLU A 289 -11.75 -11.68 -33.25
C GLU A 289 -10.60 -11.57 -32.24
N GLY A 290 -10.49 -12.55 -31.34
CA GLY A 290 -9.44 -12.63 -30.35
C GLY A 290 -9.46 -11.52 -29.29
N LEU A 291 -10.61 -10.93 -28.99
CA LEU A 291 -10.76 -9.88 -27.97
C LEU A 291 -10.06 -10.26 -26.65
N TYR A 292 -9.31 -9.34 -26.05
CA TYR A 292 -8.41 -9.55 -24.90
C TYR A 292 -7.19 -10.46 -25.14
N ARG A 293 -7.21 -11.37 -26.10
CA ARG A 293 -6.04 -12.21 -26.46
C ARG A 293 -5.07 -11.45 -27.36
N ILE A 294 -5.57 -10.77 -28.38
CA ILE A 294 -4.77 -9.91 -29.26
C ILE A 294 -4.31 -8.69 -28.46
N SER A 295 -3.08 -8.26 -28.72
CA SER A 295 -2.49 -7.07 -28.07
C SER A 295 -2.46 -5.92 -29.05
N GLY A 296 -2.97 -4.76 -28.62
CA GLY A 296 -2.78 -3.51 -29.35
C GLY A 296 -1.34 -3.01 -29.21
N PHE A 297 -1.03 -1.91 -29.90
CA PHE A 297 0.29 -1.29 -29.84
C PHE A 297 0.63 -0.82 -28.42
N SER A 298 1.71 -1.34 -27.84
CA SER A 298 2.11 -1.07 -26.46
C SER A 298 2.28 0.43 -26.16
N GLU A 299 2.78 1.21 -27.11
CA GLU A 299 2.94 2.67 -26.95
C GLU A 299 1.60 3.37 -26.77
N LEU A 300 0.56 2.97 -27.50
CA LEU A 300 -0.79 3.53 -27.39
C LEU A 300 -1.50 3.03 -26.13
N VAL A 301 -1.21 1.82 -25.67
CA VAL A 301 -1.70 1.32 -24.38
C VAL A 301 -1.16 2.15 -23.21
N GLU A 302 0.14 2.48 -23.23
CA GLU A 302 0.74 3.37 -22.25
C GLU A 302 0.20 4.81 -22.37
N ASP A 303 -0.08 5.29 -23.59
CA ASP A 303 -0.71 6.60 -23.81
C ASP A 303 -2.09 6.69 -23.15
N VAL A 304 -2.97 5.69 -23.33
CA VAL A 304 -4.28 5.63 -22.64
C VAL A 304 -4.10 5.69 -21.11
N LYS A 305 -3.14 4.94 -20.57
CA LYS A 305 -2.82 4.97 -19.14
C LYS A 305 -2.39 6.36 -18.66
N LEU A 306 -1.48 7.01 -19.39
CA LEU A 306 -1.03 8.37 -19.06
C LEU A 306 -2.18 9.38 -19.16
N ALA A 307 -3.10 9.18 -20.10
CA ALA A 307 -4.27 10.02 -20.25
C ALA A 307 -5.23 9.86 -19.06
N PHE A 308 -5.48 8.64 -18.57
CA PHE A 308 -6.22 8.41 -17.32
C PHE A 308 -5.54 9.01 -16.09
N ASP A 309 -4.21 8.85 -15.96
CA ASP A 309 -3.45 9.43 -14.85
C ASP A 309 -3.50 10.96 -14.81
N ARG A 310 -3.62 11.60 -15.97
CA ARG A 310 -3.65 13.07 -16.11
C ARG A 310 -5.06 13.63 -15.98
N ASP A 311 -6.01 13.06 -16.73
CA ASP A 311 -7.34 13.66 -16.97
C ASP A 311 -8.46 12.94 -16.22
N GLY A 312 -8.20 11.76 -15.64
CA GLY A 312 -9.18 10.97 -14.89
C GLY A 312 -10.41 10.62 -15.73
N GLU A 313 -11.60 10.93 -15.21
CA GLU A 313 -12.88 10.69 -15.90
C GLU A 313 -13.09 11.51 -17.19
N LYS A 314 -12.25 12.53 -17.42
CA LYS A 314 -12.37 13.40 -18.61
C LYS A 314 -11.61 12.86 -19.82
N VAL A 315 -10.97 11.71 -19.70
CA VAL A 315 -10.20 11.12 -20.79
C VAL A 315 -11.11 10.75 -21.96
N ASP A 316 -10.64 10.96 -23.19
CA ASP A 316 -11.30 10.48 -24.41
C ASP A 316 -10.63 9.19 -24.88
N ILE A 317 -11.34 8.08 -24.78
CA ILE A 317 -10.92 6.76 -25.26
C ILE A 317 -11.74 6.26 -26.44
N SER A 318 -12.47 7.16 -27.10
CA SER A 318 -13.36 6.82 -28.22
C SER A 318 -12.59 6.30 -29.44
N SER A 319 -13.33 5.70 -30.37
CA SER A 319 -12.81 5.24 -31.66
C SER A 319 -12.14 6.32 -32.51
N ASN A 320 -12.42 7.61 -32.26
CA ASN A 320 -11.78 8.72 -32.97
C ASN A 320 -10.32 8.92 -32.55
N VAL A 321 -9.98 8.55 -31.32
CA VAL A 321 -8.63 8.68 -30.76
C VAL A 321 -7.88 7.36 -30.88
N TYR A 322 -8.55 6.25 -30.52
CA TYR A 322 -7.97 4.91 -30.53
C TYR A 322 -8.82 3.98 -31.40
N GLU A 323 -8.50 3.89 -32.69
CA GLU A 323 -9.25 3.04 -33.64
C GLU A 323 -9.21 1.56 -33.25
N ASP A 324 -8.05 1.03 -32.87
CA ASP A 324 -7.87 -0.37 -32.48
C ASP A 324 -8.38 -0.63 -31.05
N ILE A 325 -9.42 -1.45 -30.92
CA ILE A 325 -9.99 -1.81 -29.62
C ILE A 325 -9.02 -2.60 -28.74
N ASN A 326 -8.02 -3.26 -29.32
CA ASN A 326 -7.03 -4.01 -28.56
C ASN A 326 -6.11 -3.09 -27.73
N ILE A 327 -6.09 -1.78 -28.04
CA ILE A 327 -5.48 -0.76 -27.20
C ILE A 327 -6.27 -0.61 -25.90
N ILE A 328 -7.60 -0.51 -25.96
CA ILE A 328 -8.46 -0.35 -24.80
C ILE A 328 -8.48 -1.63 -23.95
N THR A 329 -8.57 -2.81 -24.58
CA THR A 329 -8.45 -4.09 -23.86
C THR A 329 -7.06 -4.24 -23.22
N GLY A 330 -6.01 -3.77 -23.90
CA GLY A 330 -4.65 -3.68 -23.38
C GLY A 330 -4.55 -2.79 -22.14
N ALA A 331 -5.14 -1.59 -22.19
CA ALA A 331 -5.16 -0.62 -21.11
C ALA A 331 -5.91 -1.13 -19.87
N LEU A 332 -7.04 -1.81 -20.06
CA LEU A 332 -7.80 -2.44 -18.98
C LEU A 332 -7.00 -3.58 -18.32
N LYS A 333 -6.37 -4.46 -19.12
CA LYS A 333 -5.48 -5.51 -18.59
C LYS A 333 -4.29 -4.92 -17.82
N LEU A 334 -3.69 -3.86 -18.37
CA LEU A 334 -2.58 -3.16 -17.73
C LEU A 334 -2.99 -2.57 -16.38
N TYR A 335 -4.19 -2.00 -16.27
CA TYR A 335 -4.70 -1.45 -15.03
C TYR A 335 -4.70 -2.48 -13.90
N PHE A 336 -5.29 -3.67 -14.14
CA PHE A 336 -5.31 -4.74 -13.16
C PHE A 336 -3.92 -5.27 -12.81
N ARG A 337 -3.02 -5.37 -13.81
CA ARG A 337 -1.64 -5.85 -13.62
C ARG A 337 -0.82 -4.91 -12.73
N GLU A 338 -1.04 -3.60 -12.83
CA GLU A 338 -0.32 -2.58 -12.07
C GLU A 338 -0.90 -2.29 -10.68
N LEU A 339 -2.05 -2.87 -10.31
CA LEU A 339 -2.58 -2.70 -8.96
C LEU A 339 -1.54 -3.15 -7.91
N PRO A 340 -1.28 -2.37 -6.85
CA PRO A 340 -0.38 -2.79 -5.77
C PRO A 340 -0.83 -4.08 -5.07
N ILE A 341 -2.14 -4.23 -4.89
CA ILE A 341 -2.78 -5.46 -4.42
C ILE A 341 -3.61 -6.00 -5.60
N PRO A 342 -3.39 -7.25 -6.03
CA PRO A 342 -4.13 -7.81 -7.17
C PRO A 342 -5.64 -7.81 -6.90
N LEU A 343 -6.45 -7.83 -7.97
CA LEU A 343 -7.91 -7.78 -7.85
C LEU A 343 -8.43 -8.92 -6.95
N ILE A 344 -7.93 -10.14 -7.16
CA ILE A 344 -8.02 -11.21 -6.17
C ILE A 344 -6.84 -11.04 -5.21
N THR A 345 -7.13 -10.53 -4.01
CA THR A 345 -6.10 -10.15 -3.02
C THR A 345 -5.21 -11.31 -2.58
N TYR A 346 -4.02 -11.00 -2.07
CA TYR A 346 -3.10 -12.01 -1.54
C TYR A 346 -3.70 -12.82 -0.38
N ASP A 347 -4.53 -12.20 0.46
CA ASP A 347 -5.17 -12.87 1.59
C ASP A 347 -6.25 -13.87 1.13
N ALA A 348 -6.99 -13.51 0.07
CA ALA A 348 -7.99 -14.39 -0.51
C ALA A 348 -7.39 -15.46 -1.43
N TYR A 349 -6.20 -15.23 -2.01
CA TYR A 349 -5.57 -16.09 -3.01
C TYR A 349 -5.56 -17.58 -2.63
N PRO A 350 -5.07 -18.01 -1.44
CA PRO A 350 -5.05 -19.42 -1.07
C PRO A 350 -6.44 -20.08 -1.13
N HIS A 351 -7.48 -19.36 -0.74
CA HIS A 351 -8.85 -19.86 -0.73
C HIS A 351 -9.36 -20.12 -2.15
N PHE A 352 -9.11 -19.19 -3.08
CA PHE A 352 -9.44 -19.39 -4.51
C PHE A 352 -8.69 -20.59 -5.11
N MET A 353 -7.42 -20.76 -4.76
CA MET A 353 -6.60 -21.87 -5.25
C MET A 353 -7.09 -23.23 -4.71
N GLU A 354 -7.46 -23.30 -3.43
CA GLU A 354 -8.03 -24.51 -2.84
C GLU A 354 -9.39 -24.84 -3.45
N SER A 355 -10.25 -23.85 -3.72
CA SER A 355 -11.52 -24.09 -4.42
C SER A 355 -11.31 -24.75 -5.78
N ALA A 356 -10.32 -24.30 -6.55
CA ALA A 356 -10.01 -24.86 -7.87
C ALA A 356 -9.54 -26.32 -7.84
N LYS A 357 -9.02 -26.80 -6.71
CA LYS A 357 -8.59 -28.20 -6.51
C LYS A 357 -9.77 -29.13 -6.21
N VAL A 358 -10.92 -28.60 -5.80
CA VAL A 358 -12.12 -29.39 -5.52
C VAL A 358 -12.65 -30.02 -6.81
N THR A 359 -12.75 -31.33 -6.87
CA THR A 359 -13.19 -32.08 -8.06
C THR A 359 -14.70 -31.98 -8.30
N ASP A 360 -15.48 -31.95 -7.23
CA ASP A 360 -16.94 -31.83 -7.28
C ASP A 360 -17.36 -30.40 -7.68
N PRO A 361 -18.13 -30.22 -8.76
CA PRO A 361 -18.45 -28.89 -9.29
C PRO A 361 -19.33 -28.05 -8.37
N GLU A 362 -20.27 -28.65 -7.64
CA GLU A 362 -21.15 -27.93 -6.72
C GLU A 362 -20.36 -27.43 -5.50
N LYS A 363 -19.55 -28.30 -4.90
CA LYS A 363 -18.67 -27.93 -3.77
C LYS A 363 -17.60 -26.91 -4.18
N ARG A 364 -17.12 -26.97 -5.43
CA ARG A 364 -16.20 -25.96 -5.97
C ARG A 364 -16.85 -24.59 -5.99
N LEU A 365 -18.10 -24.49 -6.45
CA LEU A 365 -18.85 -23.22 -6.47
C LEU A 365 -19.11 -22.69 -5.07
N GLU A 366 -19.50 -23.55 -4.12
CA GLU A 366 -19.65 -23.15 -2.72
C GLU A 366 -18.34 -22.61 -2.13
N SER A 367 -17.23 -23.31 -2.36
CA SER A 367 -15.92 -22.89 -1.90
C SER A 367 -15.47 -21.57 -2.53
N LEU A 368 -15.71 -21.36 -3.83
CA LEU A 368 -15.44 -20.09 -4.51
C LEU A 368 -16.28 -18.95 -3.95
N HIS A 369 -17.55 -19.20 -3.65
CA HIS A 369 -18.43 -18.20 -3.05
C HIS A 369 -17.94 -17.77 -1.65
N GLU A 370 -17.47 -18.71 -0.83
CA GLU A 370 -16.83 -18.37 0.45
C GLU A 370 -15.52 -17.59 0.26
N ALA A 371 -14.73 -17.89 -0.77
CA ALA A 371 -13.52 -17.13 -1.10
C ALA A 371 -13.83 -15.68 -1.54
N LEU A 372 -14.95 -15.47 -2.26
CA LEU A 372 -15.41 -14.13 -2.67
C LEU A 372 -15.74 -13.24 -1.47
N LYS A 373 -16.28 -13.80 -0.38
CA LYS A 373 -16.60 -13.07 0.86
C LYS A 373 -15.36 -12.52 1.58
N LEU A 374 -14.18 -13.09 1.31
CA LEU A 374 -12.92 -12.62 1.88
C LEU A 374 -12.37 -11.38 1.16
N LEU A 375 -12.89 -11.05 -0.03
CA LEU A 375 -12.42 -9.89 -0.78
C LEU A 375 -12.93 -8.58 -0.15
N PRO A 376 -12.10 -7.52 -0.10
CA PRO A 376 -12.56 -6.20 0.26
C PRO A 376 -13.70 -5.72 -0.67
N PRO A 377 -14.64 -4.89 -0.20
CA PRO A 377 -15.81 -4.48 -0.99
C PRO A 377 -15.46 -3.89 -2.37
N ALA A 378 -14.41 -3.07 -2.46
CA ALA A 378 -13.97 -2.49 -3.72
C ALA A 378 -13.45 -3.55 -4.71
N HIS A 379 -12.75 -4.57 -4.20
CA HIS A 379 -12.25 -5.69 -5.00
C HIS A 379 -13.40 -6.58 -5.48
N CYS A 380 -14.31 -6.93 -4.58
CA CYS A 380 -15.46 -7.78 -4.89
C CYS A 380 -16.38 -7.14 -5.95
N GLU A 381 -16.74 -5.87 -5.76
CA GLU A 381 -17.61 -5.15 -6.71
C GLU A 381 -16.96 -4.91 -8.07
N THR A 382 -15.64 -4.65 -8.09
CA THR A 382 -14.87 -4.53 -9.35
C THR A 382 -14.76 -5.87 -10.07
N LEU A 383 -14.52 -6.96 -9.33
CA LEU A 383 -14.46 -8.32 -9.87
C LEU A 383 -15.81 -8.74 -10.45
N ARG A 384 -16.91 -8.49 -9.72
CA ARG A 384 -18.27 -8.74 -10.19
C ARG A 384 -18.55 -8.09 -11.53
N TYR A 385 -18.26 -6.80 -11.65
CA TYR A 385 -18.51 -6.06 -12.89
C TYR A 385 -17.65 -6.56 -14.05
N LEU A 386 -16.38 -6.90 -13.79
CA LEU A 386 -15.52 -7.52 -14.80
C LEU A 386 -16.03 -8.90 -15.23
N MET A 387 -16.45 -9.76 -14.30
CA MET A 387 -16.98 -11.09 -14.64
C MET A 387 -18.26 -10.97 -15.48
N ALA A 388 -19.15 -10.03 -15.16
CA ALA A 388 -20.36 -9.77 -15.94
C ALA A 388 -20.03 -9.32 -17.38
N HIS A 389 -19.01 -8.48 -17.53
CA HIS A 389 -18.51 -8.07 -18.85
C HIS A 389 -17.93 -9.27 -19.61
N LEU A 390 -17.05 -10.06 -18.98
CA LEU A 390 -16.43 -11.21 -19.64
C LEU A 390 -17.45 -12.29 -20.00
N LYS A 391 -18.52 -12.46 -19.20
CA LYS A 391 -19.66 -13.31 -19.55
C LYS A 391 -20.34 -12.82 -20.83
N ARG A 392 -20.61 -11.52 -20.95
CA ARG A 392 -21.12 -10.93 -22.20
C ARG A 392 -20.19 -11.19 -23.38
N VAL A 393 -18.86 -11.10 -23.20
CA VAL A 393 -17.90 -11.44 -24.27
C VAL A 393 -18.07 -12.89 -24.75
N THR A 394 -18.28 -13.85 -23.82
CA THR A 394 -18.51 -15.26 -24.21
C THR A 394 -19.81 -15.49 -24.98
N ASP A 395 -20.82 -14.63 -24.83
CA ASP A 395 -22.06 -14.74 -25.62
C ASP A 395 -21.83 -14.47 -27.12
N TYR A 396 -20.73 -13.79 -27.46
CA TYR A 396 -20.29 -13.49 -28.84
C TYR A 396 -19.16 -14.40 -29.34
N GLU A 397 -18.93 -15.54 -28.68
CA GLU A 397 -17.85 -16.49 -29.03
C GLU A 397 -17.86 -16.90 -30.51
N LYS A 398 -19.02 -16.95 -31.16
CA LYS A 398 -19.14 -17.29 -32.58
C LYS A 398 -18.41 -16.32 -33.51
N ASP A 399 -18.31 -15.05 -33.10
CA ASP A 399 -17.65 -13.99 -33.86
C ASP A 399 -16.23 -13.74 -33.31
N ASN A 400 -16.11 -13.58 -31.99
CA ASN A 400 -14.84 -13.19 -31.37
C ASN A 400 -13.90 -14.37 -31.03
N LEU A 401 -14.38 -15.61 -31.08
CA LEU A 401 -13.64 -16.86 -30.79
C LEU A 401 -13.11 -16.97 -29.34
N MET A 402 -13.68 -16.22 -28.39
CA MET A 402 -13.25 -16.15 -27.00
C MET A 402 -14.21 -16.88 -26.06
N THR A 403 -13.90 -18.14 -25.74
CA THR A 403 -14.53 -18.94 -24.68
C THR A 403 -14.16 -18.43 -23.28
N SER A 404 -14.89 -18.89 -22.25
CA SER A 404 -14.51 -18.68 -20.84
C SER A 404 -13.13 -19.25 -20.51
N GLU A 405 -12.75 -20.40 -21.11
CA GLU A 405 -11.41 -21.00 -20.99
C GLU A 405 -10.33 -20.07 -21.59
N ASN A 406 -10.55 -19.56 -22.82
CA ASN A 406 -9.63 -18.64 -23.49
C ASN A 406 -9.44 -17.34 -22.70
N LEU A 407 -10.51 -16.79 -22.15
CA LEU A 407 -10.46 -15.62 -21.27
C LEU A 407 -9.78 -15.94 -19.94
N GLY A 408 -9.99 -17.13 -19.38
CA GLY A 408 -9.30 -17.62 -18.18
C GLY A 408 -7.78 -17.67 -18.35
N ILE A 409 -7.29 -18.04 -19.54
CA ILE A 409 -5.85 -18.00 -19.88
C ILE A 409 -5.29 -16.57 -19.78
N VAL A 410 -6.04 -15.58 -20.26
CA VAL A 410 -5.61 -14.16 -20.28
C VAL A 410 -5.72 -13.54 -18.89
N PHE A 411 -6.85 -13.72 -18.22
CA PHE A 411 -7.17 -13.01 -16.98
C PHE A 411 -6.68 -13.72 -15.71
N GLY A 412 -6.47 -15.04 -15.71
CA GLY A 412 -5.89 -15.77 -14.58
C GLY A 412 -4.63 -15.11 -14.01
N PRO A 413 -3.55 -14.97 -14.80
CA PRO A 413 -2.32 -14.30 -14.34
C PRO A 413 -2.44 -12.77 -14.22
N THR A 414 -3.51 -12.17 -14.76
CA THR A 414 -3.73 -10.72 -14.68
C THR A 414 -4.40 -10.33 -13.36
N LEU A 415 -5.34 -11.15 -12.87
CA LEU A 415 -6.14 -10.86 -11.68
C LEU A 415 -5.57 -11.45 -10.40
N MET A 416 -4.67 -12.44 -10.52
CA MET A 416 -4.08 -13.17 -9.40
C MET A 416 -2.55 -13.10 -9.47
N ARG A 417 -1.89 -12.97 -8.32
CA ARG A 417 -0.43 -13.06 -8.21
C ARG A 417 -0.06 -14.00 -7.08
N ALA A 418 0.73 -15.02 -7.39
CA ALA A 418 1.18 -15.99 -6.42
C ALA A 418 2.20 -15.33 -5.45
N PRO A 419 2.01 -15.41 -4.12
CA PRO A 419 2.96 -14.84 -3.17
C PRO A 419 4.21 -15.72 -3.07
N ASP A 420 5.35 -15.25 -3.59
CA ASP A 420 6.72 -15.83 -3.49
C ASP A 420 6.79 -17.36 -3.30
N LEU A 421 6.45 -18.10 -4.37
CA LEU A 421 6.47 -19.57 -4.41
C LEU A 421 7.64 -20.12 -5.24
N ASP A 422 8.02 -21.37 -4.96
CA ASP A 422 8.99 -22.11 -5.75
C ASP A 422 8.44 -22.39 -7.18
N ALA A 423 9.35 -22.58 -8.15
CA ALA A 423 9.00 -22.62 -9.57
C ALA A 423 7.98 -23.71 -9.95
N MET A 424 7.97 -24.86 -9.26
CA MET A 424 7.02 -25.94 -9.54
C MET A 424 5.61 -25.63 -9.03
N THR A 425 5.50 -25.06 -7.83
CA THR A 425 4.20 -24.64 -7.29
C THR A 425 3.62 -23.49 -8.12
N ALA A 426 4.44 -22.56 -8.57
CA ALA A 426 4.02 -21.49 -9.48
C ALA A 426 3.43 -22.01 -10.81
N LEU A 427 3.98 -23.10 -11.38
CA LEU A 427 3.47 -23.70 -12.62
C LEU A 427 2.10 -24.38 -12.43
N ASN A 428 1.91 -25.10 -11.31
CA ASN A 428 0.62 -25.70 -10.98
C ASN A 428 -0.44 -24.62 -10.70
N ASP A 429 -0.04 -23.54 -10.02
CA ASP A 429 -0.90 -22.42 -9.70
C ASP A 429 -1.42 -21.73 -10.96
N ILE A 430 -0.61 -21.56 -12.01
CA ILE A 430 -1.09 -20.99 -13.28
C ILE A 430 -2.28 -21.76 -13.84
N ARG A 431 -2.30 -23.09 -13.73
CA ARG A 431 -3.45 -23.89 -14.22
C ARG A 431 -4.70 -23.61 -13.40
N TYR A 432 -4.58 -23.53 -12.09
CA TYR A 432 -5.70 -23.27 -11.19
C TYR A 432 -6.20 -21.82 -11.29
N GLN A 433 -5.32 -20.83 -11.46
CA GLN A 433 -5.71 -19.43 -11.68
C GLN A 433 -6.61 -19.28 -12.91
N ARG A 434 -6.28 -19.98 -14.01
CA ARG A 434 -7.10 -20.01 -15.23
C ARG A 434 -8.47 -20.62 -14.95
N LEU A 435 -8.50 -21.76 -14.28
CA LEU A 435 -9.73 -22.47 -13.92
C LEU A 435 -10.63 -21.66 -12.98
N VAL A 436 -10.04 -20.92 -12.02
CA VAL A 436 -10.77 -20.00 -11.15
C VAL A 436 -11.51 -18.98 -12.00
N VAL A 437 -10.79 -18.24 -12.86
CA VAL A 437 -11.40 -17.20 -13.68
C VAL A 437 -12.43 -17.77 -14.66
N GLU A 438 -12.14 -18.89 -15.30
CA GLU A 438 -13.10 -19.60 -16.16
C GLU A 438 -14.40 -19.95 -15.41
N THR A 439 -14.28 -20.48 -14.18
CA THR A 439 -15.44 -20.85 -13.35
C THR A 439 -16.21 -19.62 -12.91
N LEU A 440 -15.52 -18.52 -12.54
CA LEU A 440 -16.14 -17.24 -12.19
C LEU A 440 -16.91 -16.62 -13.36
N ILE A 441 -16.35 -16.66 -14.59
CA ILE A 441 -17.04 -16.18 -15.79
C ILE A 441 -18.26 -17.04 -16.07
N THR A 442 -18.10 -18.37 -16.07
CA THR A 442 -19.17 -19.29 -16.48
C THR A 442 -20.39 -19.20 -15.58
N ASN A 443 -20.19 -18.99 -14.26
CA ASN A 443 -21.21 -19.01 -13.22
C ASN A 443 -21.39 -17.64 -12.54
N GLU A 444 -21.13 -16.55 -13.27
CA GLU A 444 -21.20 -15.18 -12.74
C GLU A 444 -22.56 -14.85 -12.11
N ASP A 445 -23.64 -15.28 -12.75
CA ASP A 445 -25.04 -15.07 -12.36
C ASP A 445 -25.44 -15.76 -11.05
N VAL A 446 -24.68 -16.78 -10.63
CA VAL A 446 -24.93 -17.55 -9.41
C VAL A 446 -24.03 -17.09 -8.26
N LEU A 447 -22.81 -16.66 -8.56
CA LEU A 447 -21.78 -16.37 -7.56
C LEU A 447 -21.87 -14.97 -6.97
N PHE A 448 -22.37 -14.00 -7.76
CA PHE A 448 -22.50 -12.59 -7.40
C PHE A 448 -23.96 -12.13 -7.41
#